data_AF-A0ABD2HQX8-F1
#
_entry.id   AF-A0ABD2HQX8-F1
#
_cell.length_a   1.000
_cell.length_b   1.000
_cell.length_c   1.000
_cell.angle_alpha   90.00
_cell.angle_beta   90.00
_cell.angle_gamma   90.00
#
_symmetry.space_group_name_H-M   'P 1'
#
loop_
_entity.id
_entity.type
_entity.pdbx_description
1 polymer ?
#
loop_
_entity_poly.entity_id
_entity_poly.type
_entity_poly.pdbx_seq_one_letter_code
_entity_poly.pdbx_strand_id
1 'polypeptide(L)'
;MSKESTKTGKQQLSGGTDFKMMSSELFILSYGALVVDLVNDLESPEEVNKHLDKIGFNMGLRMADDFLAKNPRIGRCSDMQQIMEIIAKSALKAYLGITSQFVAIGTEGNEFSLTLDSNPLVEFVEVPEEMKGLCYSQVICGCIRGALEALHMEVQAVLVSDVPEPTELRIKVHRVLQESIPAGDEP
;
A
#
# COMPACT_ATOMS: atom_id res chain seq x y z
N MET A 1 -25.55 -53.00 -21.63
CA MET A 1 -24.39 -52.78 -20.74
C MET A 1 -23.71 -51.50 -21.23
N SER A 2 -24.28 -50.33 -20.98
CA SER A 2 -24.25 -49.56 -19.72
C SER A 2 -22.85 -49.08 -19.35
N LYS A 3 -22.60 -47.79 -19.68
CA LYS A 3 -21.97 -46.69 -18.90
C LYS A 3 -20.58 -46.98 -18.29
N GLU A 4 -19.61 -46.07 -18.34
CA GLU A 4 -19.68 -44.77 -17.68
C GLU A 4 -18.50 -43.87 -18.10
N SER A 5 -18.80 -42.59 -18.35
CA SER A 5 -17.82 -41.51 -18.46
C SER A 5 -17.46 -41.03 -17.06
N THR A 6 -16.18 -41.00 -16.69
CA THR A 6 -15.74 -40.36 -15.45
C THR A 6 -15.08 -39.03 -15.76
N LYS A 7 -15.86 -37.98 -15.48
CA LYS A 7 -15.52 -36.56 -15.51
C LYS A 7 -15.02 -36.21 -14.10
N THR A 8 -13.74 -35.94 -13.94
CA THR A 8 -13.16 -35.42 -12.69
C THR A 8 -12.62 -34.04 -13.05
N GLY A 9 -13.26 -32.92 -12.73
CA GLY A 9 -13.77 -32.52 -11.42
C GLY A 9 -12.97 -31.29 -11.02
N LYS A 10 -13.18 -30.16 -11.70
CA LYS A 10 -12.63 -28.86 -11.30
C LYS A 10 -13.24 -28.52 -9.94
N GLN A 11 -12.48 -28.69 -8.85
CA GLN A 11 -12.84 -28.10 -7.57
C GLN A 11 -12.62 -26.60 -7.67
N GLN A 12 -13.71 -25.92 -8.00
CA GLN A 12 -13.88 -24.49 -7.88
C GLN A 12 -14.11 -24.21 -6.39
N LEU A 13 -13.09 -23.73 -5.70
CA LEU A 13 -13.23 -23.19 -4.34
C LEU A 13 -13.86 -21.80 -4.45
N SER A 14 -15.18 -21.76 -4.54
CA SER A 14 -15.99 -20.55 -4.36
C SER A 14 -16.12 -20.30 -2.86
N GLY A 15 -15.31 -19.38 -2.35
CA GLY A 15 -15.33 -18.98 -0.95
C GLY A 15 -14.48 -17.74 -0.74
N GLY A 16 -14.66 -16.73 -1.58
CA GLY A 16 -14.09 -15.40 -1.39
C GLY A 16 -15.24 -14.43 -1.34
N THR A 17 -15.34 -13.65 -0.26
CA THR A 17 -16.25 -12.53 -0.10
C THR A 17 -16.31 -11.74 -1.42
N ASP A 18 -17.49 -11.68 -2.06
CA ASP A 18 -17.72 -10.85 -3.24
C ASP A 18 -17.55 -9.38 -2.84
N PHE A 19 -16.31 -8.90 -2.86
CA PHE A 19 -16.04 -7.48 -2.87
C PHE A 19 -16.63 -6.96 -4.16
N LYS A 20 -17.67 -6.13 -4.04
CA LYS A 20 -18.11 -5.29 -5.14
C LYS A 20 -16.90 -4.48 -5.58
N MET A 21 -16.27 -4.88 -6.68
CA MET A 21 -15.24 -4.07 -7.32
C MET A 21 -15.92 -2.77 -7.70
N MET A 22 -15.71 -1.74 -6.88
CA MET A 22 -16.10 -0.39 -7.24
C MET A 22 -15.26 0.00 -8.46
N SER A 23 -15.83 0.82 -9.35
CA SER A 23 -15.05 1.30 -10.50
C SER A 23 -13.77 1.96 -10.00
N SER A 24 -12.62 1.55 -10.53
CA SER A 24 -11.33 2.18 -10.23
C SER A 24 -11.38 3.68 -10.54
N GLU A 25 -12.10 4.07 -11.59
CA GLU A 25 -12.34 5.47 -11.95
C GLU A 25 -13.05 6.24 -10.84
N LEU A 26 -14.03 5.63 -10.18
CA LEU A 26 -14.74 6.30 -9.07
C LEU A 26 -13.77 6.59 -7.92
N PHE A 27 -12.87 5.65 -7.61
CA PHE A 27 -11.84 5.87 -6.59
C PHE A 27 -10.84 6.95 -7.01
N ILE A 28 -10.34 6.92 -8.25
CA ILE A 28 -9.41 7.92 -8.80
C ILE A 28 -10.03 9.32 -8.77
N LEU A 29 -11.28 9.47 -9.23
CA LEU A 29 -11.98 10.75 -9.23
C LEU A 29 -12.27 11.25 -7.80
N SER A 30 -12.61 10.35 -6.88
CA SER A 30 -12.81 10.72 -5.47
C SER A 30 -11.51 11.17 -4.82
N TYR A 31 -10.40 10.50 -5.14
CA TYR A 31 -9.07 10.92 -4.69
C TYR A 31 -8.68 12.28 -5.28
N GLY A 32 -8.94 12.49 -6.57
CA GLY A 32 -8.70 13.78 -7.21
C GLY A 32 -9.49 14.92 -6.58
N ALA A 33 -10.77 14.70 -6.26
CA ALA A 33 -11.57 15.68 -5.53
C ALA A 33 -10.98 16.00 -4.15
N LEU A 34 -10.56 14.98 -3.40
CA LEU A 34 -9.90 15.17 -2.11
C LEU A 34 -8.61 16.00 -2.24
N VAL A 35 -7.76 15.72 -3.23
CA VAL A 35 -6.53 16.49 -3.45
C VAL A 35 -6.87 17.95 -3.80
N VAL A 36 -7.86 18.18 -4.67
CA VAL A 36 -8.30 19.52 -5.03
C VAL A 36 -8.80 20.29 -3.81
N ASP A 37 -9.60 19.66 -2.95
CA ASP A 37 -10.08 20.27 -1.70
C ASP A 37 -8.90 20.66 -0.80
N LEU A 38 -7.93 19.76 -0.62
CA LEU A 38 -6.72 20.04 0.18
C LEU A 38 -5.88 21.17 -0.41
N VAL A 39 -5.71 21.23 -1.74
CA VAL A 39 -4.96 22.29 -2.42
C VAL A 39 -5.67 23.64 -2.31
N ASN A 40 -7.00 23.65 -2.32
CA ASN A 40 -7.77 24.89 -2.14
C ASN A 40 -7.74 25.40 -0.69
N ASP A 41 -7.71 24.47 0.28
CA ASP A 41 -7.75 24.80 1.71
C ASP A 41 -6.35 25.09 2.31
N LEU A 42 -5.28 24.61 1.66
CA LEU A 42 -3.91 24.70 2.16
C LEU A 42 -3.00 25.50 1.22
N GLU A 43 -2.27 26.45 1.78
CA GLU A 43 -1.47 27.43 1.00
C GLU A 43 -0.13 26.89 0.47
N SER A 44 0.31 25.70 0.92
CA SER A 44 1.63 25.16 0.57
C SER A 44 1.59 23.66 0.20
N PRO A 45 2.36 23.23 -0.82
CA PRO A 45 2.44 21.83 -1.22
C PRO A 45 2.89 20.90 -0.07
N GLU A 46 3.76 21.40 0.81
CA GLU A 46 4.26 20.64 1.96
C GLU A 46 3.15 20.31 2.96
N GLU A 47 2.23 21.24 3.22
CA GLU A 47 1.09 21.00 4.11
C GLU A 47 0.09 20.02 3.48
N VAL A 48 -0.13 20.10 2.17
CA VAL A 48 -0.93 19.12 1.42
C VAL A 48 -0.30 17.72 1.54
N ASN A 49 1.01 17.61 1.30
CA ASN A 49 1.74 16.34 1.42
C ASN A 49 1.61 15.75 2.83
N LYS A 50 1.74 16.56 3.89
CA LYS A 50 1.54 16.10 5.27
C LYS A 50 0.13 15.58 5.52
N HIS A 51 -0.88 16.24 4.97
CA HIS A 51 -2.28 15.80 5.10
C HIS A 51 -2.53 14.50 4.35
N LEU A 52 -2.06 14.38 3.10
CA LEU A 52 -2.14 13.14 2.31
C LEU A 52 -1.45 11.97 3.03
N ASP A 53 -0.26 12.22 3.57
CA ASP A 53 0.50 11.22 4.33
C ASP A 53 -0.25 10.76 5.59
N LYS A 54 -0.85 11.70 6.34
CA LYS A 54 -1.65 11.40 7.53
C LYS A 54 -2.92 10.62 7.18
N ILE A 55 -3.60 10.97 6.10
CA ILE A 55 -4.77 10.23 5.61
C ILE A 55 -4.36 8.80 5.27
N GLY A 56 -3.31 8.65 4.46
CA GLY A 56 -2.76 7.35 4.08
C GLY A 56 -2.37 6.52 5.29
N PHE A 57 -1.67 7.10 6.27
CA PHE A 57 -1.26 6.39 7.48
C PHE A 57 -2.43 5.78 8.26
N ASN A 58 -3.49 6.57 8.47
CA ASN A 58 -4.68 6.08 9.16
C ASN A 58 -5.43 5.01 8.34
N MET A 59 -5.41 5.11 7.01
CA MET A 59 -5.93 4.06 6.14
C MET A 59 -5.10 2.78 6.27
N GLY A 60 -3.78 2.90 6.18
CA GLY A 60 -2.82 1.79 6.27
C GLY A 60 -2.98 0.96 7.54
N LEU A 61 -3.13 1.62 8.70
CA LEU A 61 -3.38 0.95 9.98
C LEU A 61 -4.59 0.02 9.93
N ARG A 62 -5.68 0.45 9.29
CA ARG A 62 -6.92 -0.35 9.16
C ARG A 62 -6.82 -1.41 8.06
N MET A 63 -6.08 -1.11 7.00
CA MET A 63 -5.87 -2.03 5.88
C MET A 63 -5.02 -3.24 6.27
N ALA A 64 -4.09 -3.09 7.22
CA ALA A 64 -3.24 -4.19 7.67
C ALA A 64 -4.06 -5.39 8.20
N ASP A 65 -5.03 -5.14 9.08
CA ASP A 65 -5.88 -6.19 9.65
C ASP A 65 -6.71 -6.91 8.58
N ASP A 66 -7.33 -6.14 7.67
CA ASP A 66 -8.10 -6.69 6.54
C ASP A 66 -7.21 -7.53 5.61
N PHE A 67 -6.00 -7.05 5.33
CA PHE A 67 -5.04 -7.75 4.49
C PHE A 67 -4.60 -9.08 5.10
N LEU A 68 -4.25 -9.10 6.40
CA LEU A 68 -3.85 -10.32 7.11
C LEU A 68 -5.00 -11.32 7.22
N ALA A 69 -6.22 -10.86 7.51
CA ALA A 69 -7.40 -11.72 7.61
C ALA A 69 -7.66 -12.49 6.30
N LYS A 70 -7.40 -11.85 5.15
CA LYS A 70 -7.52 -12.47 3.81
C LYS A 70 -6.31 -13.31 3.42
N ASN A 71 -5.17 -13.11 4.06
CA ASN A 71 -3.91 -13.77 3.73
C ASN A 71 -3.30 -14.45 4.96
N PRO A 72 -3.94 -15.50 5.52
CA PRO A 72 -3.49 -16.15 6.76
C PRO A 72 -2.12 -16.85 6.65
N ARG A 73 -1.59 -17.01 5.43
CA ARG A 73 -0.24 -17.54 5.17
C ARG A 73 0.86 -16.50 5.34
N ILE A 74 0.51 -15.22 5.36
CA ILE A 74 1.42 -14.13 5.67
C ILE A 74 1.47 -14.06 7.20
N GLY A 75 2.45 -14.74 7.80
CA GLY A 75 2.73 -14.67 9.24
C GLY A 75 3.39 -13.35 9.64
N ARG A 76 3.95 -13.27 10.86
CA ARG A 76 4.83 -12.16 11.26
C ARG A 76 6.00 -12.07 10.27
N CYS A 77 5.94 -11.13 9.33
CA CYS A 77 6.95 -10.95 8.29
C CYS A 77 8.31 -10.70 8.95
N SER A 78 9.21 -11.68 8.90
CA SER A 78 10.53 -11.59 9.54
C SER A 78 11.67 -11.39 8.53
N ASP A 79 11.37 -11.49 7.23
CA ASP A 79 12.35 -11.36 6.15
C ASP A 79 12.02 -10.17 5.24
N MET A 80 13.03 -9.35 4.97
CA MET A 80 12.91 -8.15 4.14
C MET A 80 12.49 -8.52 2.71
N GLN A 81 13.03 -9.61 2.16
CA GLN A 81 12.66 -10.05 0.83
C GLN A 81 11.19 -10.43 0.73
N GLN A 82 10.65 -11.06 1.77
CA GLN A 82 9.23 -11.37 1.87
C GLN A 82 8.37 -10.11 1.96
N ILE A 83 8.78 -9.11 2.75
CA ILE A 83 8.07 -7.83 2.86
C ILE A 83 8.01 -7.12 1.50
N MET A 84 9.13 -7.05 0.78
CA MET A 84 9.20 -6.46 -0.56
C MET A 84 8.22 -7.14 -1.52
N GLU A 85 8.24 -8.48 -1.58
CA GLU A 85 7.36 -9.27 -2.45
C GLU A 85 5.88 -9.08 -2.10
N ILE A 86 5.53 -9.09 -0.80
CA ILE A 86 4.15 -8.90 -0.33
C ILE A 86 3.64 -7.53 -0.75
N ILE A 87 4.40 -6.46 -0.51
CA ILE A 87 3.97 -5.11 -0.86
C ILE A 87 3.83 -5.00 -2.38
N ALA A 88 4.88 -5.39 -3.12
CA ALA A 88 4.98 -5.19 -4.56
C ALA A 88 3.98 -6.02 -5.39
N LYS A 89 3.69 -7.26 -4.97
CA LYS A 89 2.92 -8.22 -5.77
C LYS A 89 1.56 -8.60 -5.18
N SER A 90 1.36 -8.44 -3.87
CA SER A 90 0.12 -8.83 -3.20
C SER A 90 -0.71 -7.63 -2.73
N ALA A 91 -0.14 -6.73 -1.93
CA ALA A 91 -0.87 -5.63 -1.32
C ALA A 91 -1.30 -4.59 -2.36
N LEU A 92 -0.37 -4.10 -3.19
CA LEU A 92 -0.70 -3.14 -4.26
C LEU A 92 -1.72 -3.72 -5.24
N LYS A 93 -1.63 -5.02 -5.53
CA LYS A 93 -2.58 -5.70 -6.41
C LYS A 93 -3.96 -5.80 -5.79
N ALA A 94 -4.05 -6.08 -4.49
CA ALA A 94 -5.32 -6.21 -3.79
C ALA A 94 -6.07 -4.88 -3.67
N TYR A 95 -5.36 -3.76 -3.47
CA TYR A 95 -5.97 -2.47 -3.16
C TYR A 95 -5.99 -1.47 -4.30
N LEU A 96 -5.00 -1.50 -5.20
CA LEU A 96 -4.88 -0.59 -6.34
C LEU A 96 -4.97 -1.31 -7.69
N GLY A 97 -5.00 -2.65 -7.71
CA GLY A 97 -5.06 -3.43 -8.94
C GLY A 97 -3.75 -3.46 -9.74
N ILE A 98 -2.66 -2.96 -9.17
CA ILE A 98 -1.35 -2.82 -9.83
C ILE A 98 -0.27 -3.69 -9.18
N THR A 99 0.82 -3.89 -9.89
CA THR A 99 2.06 -4.42 -9.32
C THR A 99 3.16 -3.38 -9.41
N SER A 100 4.25 -3.64 -8.69
CA SER A 100 5.47 -2.85 -8.79
C SER A 100 6.68 -3.76 -8.98
N GLN A 101 7.75 -3.20 -9.51
CA GLN A 101 9.09 -3.77 -9.37
C GLN A 101 9.69 -3.29 -8.06
N PHE A 102 10.62 -4.06 -7.50
CA PHE A 102 11.37 -3.68 -6.32
C PHE A 102 12.86 -3.92 -6.52
N VAL A 103 13.68 -3.08 -5.92
CA VAL A 103 15.13 -3.19 -5.93
C VAL A 103 15.63 -2.93 -4.50
N ALA A 104 16.34 -3.90 -3.93
CA ALA A 104 17.02 -3.71 -2.66
C ALA A 104 18.15 -2.68 -2.80
N ILE A 105 18.27 -1.80 -1.81
CA ILE A 105 19.24 -0.71 -1.80
C ILE A 105 20.25 -0.94 -0.68
N GLY A 106 21.52 -0.69 -1.01
CA GLY A 106 22.62 -0.81 -0.07
C GLY A 106 22.92 -2.26 0.33
N THR A 107 23.81 -2.41 1.30
CA THR A 107 24.29 -3.72 1.78
C THR A 107 23.69 -4.12 3.12
N GLU A 108 23.00 -3.20 3.81
CA GLU A 108 22.41 -3.44 5.13
C GLU A 108 21.09 -4.22 5.06
N GLY A 109 20.48 -4.33 3.88
CA GLY A 109 19.26 -5.10 3.66
C GLY A 109 18.03 -4.54 4.36
N ASN A 110 18.03 -3.24 4.70
CA ASN A 110 16.93 -2.55 5.38
C ASN A 110 16.25 -1.48 4.51
N GLU A 111 16.69 -1.31 3.26
CA GLU A 111 16.22 -0.25 2.37
C GLU A 111 15.95 -0.81 0.98
N PHE A 112 14.89 -0.35 0.33
CA PHE A 112 14.51 -0.77 -1.02
C PHE A 112 13.68 0.31 -1.72
N SER A 113 13.76 0.34 -3.04
CA SER A 113 12.87 1.15 -3.88
C SER A 113 11.77 0.27 -4.49
N LEU A 114 10.57 0.82 -4.60
CA LEU A 114 9.44 0.31 -5.36
C LEU A 114 9.15 1.24 -6.53
N THR A 115 9.12 0.69 -7.74
CA THR A 115 8.69 1.43 -8.94
C THR A 115 7.37 0.86 -9.41
N LEU A 116 6.31 1.67 -9.38
CA LEU A 116 4.98 1.24 -9.80
C LEU A 116 4.96 1.00 -11.31
N ASP A 117 4.42 -0.14 -11.76
CA ASP A 117 4.33 -0.44 -13.20
C ASP A 117 3.38 0.55 -13.91
N SER A 118 2.32 0.95 -13.19
CA SER A 118 1.36 1.99 -13.56
C SER A 118 0.74 2.54 -12.28
N ASN A 119 0.58 3.85 -12.15
CA ASN A 119 -0.08 4.46 -11.01
C ASN A 119 -1.45 5.00 -11.42
N PRO A 120 -2.56 4.38 -10.99
CA PRO A 120 -3.90 4.78 -11.40
C PRO A 120 -4.30 6.15 -10.84
N LEU A 121 -3.69 6.59 -9.73
CA LEU A 121 -4.03 7.88 -9.11
C LEU A 121 -3.68 9.07 -10.01
N VAL A 122 -2.65 8.93 -10.84
CA VAL A 122 -2.06 10.04 -11.60
C VAL A 122 -2.43 10.02 -13.09
N GLU A 123 -3.27 9.08 -13.54
CA GLU A 123 -3.59 8.86 -14.96
C GLU A 123 -4.15 10.10 -15.66
N PHE A 124 -4.90 10.95 -14.94
CA PHE A 124 -5.55 12.15 -15.47
C PHE A 124 -5.08 13.44 -14.80
N VAL A 125 -3.86 13.42 -14.25
CA VAL A 125 -3.37 14.49 -13.36
C VAL A 125 -2.26 15.27 -14.03
N GLU A 126 -2.44 16.58 -14.08
CA GLU A 126 -1.39 17.55 -14.38
C GLU A 126 -1.25 18.48 -13.17
N VAL A 127 -0.03 18.62 -12.66
CA VAL A 127 0.25 19.47 -11.49
C VAL A 127 0.62 20.88 -11.99
N PRO A 128 -0.10 21.93 -11.57
CA PRO A 128 0.24 23.32 -11.92
C PRO A 128 1.62 23.74 -11.39
N GLU A 129 2.27 24.71 -12.04
CA GLU A 129 3.60 25.19 -11.63
C GLU A 129 3.61 25.78 -10.22
N GLU A 130 2.49 26.37 -9.77
CA GLU A 130 2.31 26.94 -8.44
C GLU A 130 2.38 25.86 -7.35
N MET A 131 2.05 24.61 -7.69
CA MET A 131 2.06 23.46 -6.79
C MET A 131 3.29 22.56 -6.99
N LYS A 132 4.37 23.11 -7.54
CA LYS A 132 5.65 22.41 -7.70
C LYS A 132 6.19 21.98 -6.34
N GLY A 133 6.18 20.67 -6.08
CA GLY A 133 6.51 20.08 -4.78
C GLY A 133 5.37 19.24 -4.20
N LEU A 134 4.18 19.31 -4.79
CA LEU A 134 3.08 18.41 -4.46
C LEU A 134 3.46 16.98 -4.87
N CYS A 135 3.44 16.08 -3.90
CA CYS A 135 3.57 14.65 -4.10
C CYS A 135 2.16 14.08 -4.19
N TYR A 136 1.60 14.04 -5.40
CA TYR A 136 0.20 13.66 -5.62
C TYR A 136 -0.10 12.26 -5.07
N SER A 137 0.86 11.35 -5.11
CA SER A 137 0.72 9.97 -4.63
C SER A 137 1.16 9.77 -3.18
N GLN A 138 1.37 10.83 -2.40
CA GLN A 138 1.89 10.75 -1.02
C GLN A 138 1.02 9.88 -0.09
N VAL A 139 -0.28 9.76 -0.39
CA VAL A 139 -1.19 8.85 0.33
C VAL A 139 -0.68 7.40 0.33
N ILE A 140 0.00 6.95 -0.74
CA ILE A 140 0.53 5.59 -0.85
C ILE A 140 1.68 5.38 0.17
N CYS A 141 2.57 6.36 0.34
CA CYS A 141 3.62 6.33 1.36
C CYS A 141 3.03 6.22 2.76
N GLY A 142 2.02 7.05 3.06
CA GLY A 142 1.28 7.00 4.30
C GLY A 142 0.69 5.62 4.55
N CYS A 143 -0.02 5.06 3.56
CA CYS A 143 -0.63 3.72 3.64
C CYS A 143 0.39 2.63 3.95
N ILE A 144 1.53 2.62 3.25
CA ILE A 144 2.59 1.62 3.50
C ILE A 144 3.14 1.77 4.92
N ARG A 145 3.40 3.01 5.36
CA ARG A 145 3.93 3.28 6.69
C ARG A 145 2.96 2.85 7.79
N GLY A 146 1.68 3.20 7.66
CA GLY A 146 0.65 2.80 8.62
C GLY A 146 0.42 1.29 8.65
N ALA A 147 0.43 0.64 7.48
CA ALA A 147 0.24 -0.80 7.41
C ALA A 147 1.40 -1.56 8.06
N LEU A 148 2.64 -1.13 7.81
CA LEU A 148 3.81 -1.77 8.41
C LEU A 148 3.92 -1.47 9.92
N GLU A 149 3.48 -0.28 10.37
CA GLU A 149 3.43 0.05 11.79
C GLU A 149 2.41 -0.82 12.55
N ALA A 150 1.25 -1.12 11.96
CA ALA A 150 0.28 -2.08 12.51
C ALA A 150 0.86 -3.50 12.64
N LEU A 151 1.90 -3.82 11.85
CA LEU A 151 2.66 -5.07 11.93
C LEU A 151 3.92 -4.94 12.79
N HIS A 152 3.98 -3.91 13.64
CA HIS A 152 5.10 -3.64 14.53
C HIS A 152 6.43 -3.41 13.80
N MET A 153 6.40 -2.81 12.62
CA MET A 153 7.59 -2.40 11.88
C MET A 153 7.60 -0.88 11.72
N GLU A 154 8.61 -0.22 12.29
CA GLU A 154 8.83 1.20 12.06
C GLU A 154 9.60 1.41 10.76
N VAL A 155 8.95 2.12 9.83
CA VAL A 155 9.49 2.36 8.50
C VAL A 155 9.40 3.84 8.13
N GLN A 156 10.33 4.28 7.31
CA GLN A 156 10.22 5.51 6.55
C GLN A 156 9.84 5.15 5.11
N ALA A 157 8.83 5.81 4.57
CA ALA A 157 8.42 5.69 3.18
C ALA A 157 8.36 7.09 2.56
N VAL A 158 9.10 7.32 1.48
CA VAL A 158 9.16 8.62 0.80
C VAL A 158 9.02 8.44 -0.71
N LEU A 159 8.43 9.41 -1.39
CA LEU A 159 8.44 9.47 -2.85
C LEU A 159 9.80 10.00 -3.33
N VAL A 160 10.43 9.26 -4.25
CA VAL A 160 11.64 9.68 -4.96
C VAL A 160 11.25 10.44 -6.22
N SER A 161 10.24 9.93 -6.93
CA SER A 161 9.64 10.55 -8.10
C SER A 161 8.13 10.27 -8.13
N ASP A 162 7.40 11.19 -8.71
CA ASP A 162 5.95 11.12 -8.94
C ASP A 162 5.67 11.95 -10.20
N VAL A 163 4.45 12.47 -10.39
CA VAL A 163 4.03 13.23 -11.58
C VAL A 163 5.05 14.31 -12.01
N PRO A 164 5.48 14.36 -13.29
CA PRO A 164 5.05 13.52 -14.43
C PRO A 164 5.86 12.22 -14.61
N GLU A 165 6.87 11.99 -13.77
CA GLU A 165 7.71 10.81 -13.84
C GLU A 165 6.98 9.57 -13.28
N PRO A 166 7.45 8.35 -13.61
CA PRO A 166 6.95 7.14 -12.97
C PRO A 166 7.08 7.23 -11.45
N THR A 167 6.03 6.79 -10.75
CA THR A 167 6.01 6.82 -9.29
C THR A 167 7.03 5.82 -8.71
N GLU A 168 8.07 6.35 -8.07
CA GLU A 168 9.07 5.60 -7.32
C GLU A 168 8.98 5.94 -5.84
N LEU A 169 8.85 4.92 -5.00
CA LEU A 169 8.84 5.03 -3.55
C LEU A 169 10.11 4.41 -2.99
N ARG A 170 10.73 5.07 -2.02
CA ARG A 170 11.83 4.50 -1.23
C ARG A 170 11.36 4.19 0.17
N ILE A 171 11.62 2.96 0.60
CA ILE A 171 11.20 2.46 1.90
C ILE A 171 12.44 2.01 2.66
N LYS A 172 12.57 2.49 3.89
CA LYS A 172 13.62 2.13 4.83
C LYS A 172 13.02 1.61 6.12
N VAL A 173 13.40 0.41 6.52
CA VAL A 173 12.98 -0.21 7.77
C VAL A 173 13.97 0.17 8.86
N HIS A 174 13.48 0.83 9.93
CA HIS A 174 14.33 1.28 11.03
C HIS A 174 14.44 0.24 12.13
N ARG A 175 13.31 -0.30 12.60
CA ARG A 175 13.28 -1.28 13.69
C ARG A 175 12.00 -2.10 13.68
N VAL A 176 12.10 -3.32 14.18
CA VAL A 176 10.94 -4.13 14.59
C VAL A 176 10.59 -3.72 16.01
N LEU A 177 9.37 -3.21 16.21
CA LEU A 177 8.84 -2.80 17.51
C LEU A 177 8.57 -4.08 18.33
N GLN A 178 9.13 -4.16 19.53
CA GLN A 178 8.83 -5.26 20.44
C GLN A 178 7.46 -5.06 21.10
N GLU A 179 6.64 -6.10 21.11
CA GLU A 179 5.44 -6.17 21.95
C GLU A 179 5.88 -6.16 23.43
N SER A 180 5.73 -5.03 24.12
CA SER A 180 5.84 -5.01 25.58
C SER A 180 4.60 -5.67 26.15
N ILE A 181 4.75 -6.88 26.69
CA ILE A 181 3.70 -7.50 27.52
C ILE A 181 3.62 -6.65 28.80
N PRO A 182 2.46 -6.07 29.16
CA PRO A 182 2.30 -5.45 30.48
C PRO A 182 2.67 -6.50 31.53
N ALA A 183 3.56 -6.16 32.46
CA ALA A 183 3.88 -7.04 33.58
C ALA A 183 2.55 -7.43 34.22
N GLY A 184 2.20 -8.71 34.11
CA GLY A 184 0.96 -9.22 34.70
C GLY A 184 0.98 -8.91 36.18
N ASP A 185 -0.11 -8.33 36.67
CA ASP A 185 -0.38 -8.29 38.11
C ASP A 185 -0.28 -9.73 38.62
N GLU A 186 0.75 -9.99 39.44
CA GLU A 186 0.89 -11.27 40.14
C GLU A 186 -0.32 -11.48 41.08
N PRO A 187 -0.76 -12.74 41.26
CA PRO A 187 -2.03 -13.10 41.88
C PRO A 187 -2.17 -12.77 43.38
#